data_AF-A0A357AH81-F1
#
_entry.id   AF-A0A357AH81-F1
#
_cell.length_a   1.000
_cell.length_b   1.000
_cell.length_c   1.000
_cell.angle_alpha   90.00
_cell.angle_beta   90.00
_cell.angle_gamma   90.00
#
_symmetry.space_group_name_H-M   'P 1'
#
loop_
_entity.id
_entity.type
_entity.pdbx_description
1 polymer ?
#
loop_
_entity_poly.entity_id
_entity_poly.type
_entity_poly.pdbx_seq_one_letter_code
_entity_poly.pdbx_strand_id
1 'polypeptide(L)' 'MLQITRVDIVDGQTLDIELNNGHLILFDTQRLPEMDHSYDSLRDLEVLPRPNTDGQSIFWRDGPRIALEEILHWLSV' A
#
# COMPACT_ATOMS: atom_id res chain seq x y z
N MET A 1 12.95 -9.68 10.44
CA MET A 1 11.60 -9.62 9.87
C MET A 1 11.46 -8.30 9.13
N LEU A 2 10.90 -8.30 7.92
CA LEU A 2 10.72 -7.06 7.15
C LEU A 2 9.64 -6.20 7.81
N GLN A 3 9.88 -4.90 7.88
CA GLN A 3 8.94 -3.93 8.44
C GLN A 3 8.90 -2.68 7.58
N ILE A 4 7.72 -2.06 7.48
CA ILE A 4 7.55 -0.77 6.84
C ILE A 4 8.03 0.32 7.80
N THR A 5 8.99 1.14 7.39
CA THR A 5 9.47 2.28 8.18
C THR A 5 8.78 3.57 7.79
N ARG A 6 8.39 3.68 6.51
CA ARG A 6 7.69 4.84 5.97
C ARG A 6 6.80 4.43 4.81
N VAL A 7 5.71 5.17 4.64
CA VAL A 7 4.87 5.13 3.45
C VAL A 7 4.50 6.57 3.05
N ASP A 8 4.56 6.88 1.77
CA ASP A 8 4.13 8.15 1.19
C ASP A 8 3.46 7.94 -0.18
N ILE A 9 2.89 9.01 -0.75
CA ILE A 9 2.24 8.97 -2.07
C ILE A 9 3.08 9.77 -3.07
N VAL A 10 3.33 9.19 -4.24
CA VAL A 10 4.19 9.82 -5.28
C VAL A 10 3.36 10.57 -6.33
N ASP A 11 2.32 9.96 -6.89
CA ASP A 11 1.56 10.49 -8.03
C ASP A 11 0.03 10.30 -7.89
N GLY A 12 -0.46 10.35 -6.65
CA GLY A 12 -1.88 10.23 -6.34
C GLY A 12 -2.36 8.79 -6.17
N GLN A 13 -1.73 7.82 -6.83
CA GLN A 13 -2.11 6.39 -6.76
C GLN A 13 -0.93 5.43 -6.55
N THR A 14 0.31 5.89 -6.72
CA THR A 14 1.50 5.11 -6.36
C THR A 14 1.92 5.39 -4.92
N LEU A 15 2.07 4.32 -4.15
CA LEU A 15 2.69 4.33 -2.83
C LEU A 15 4.19 4.12 -2.93
N ASP A 16 4.94 4.97 -2.23
CA ASP A 16 6.36 4.76 -1.96
C ASP A 16 6.51 4.18 -0.55
N ILE A 17 6.95 2.93 -0.47
CA ILE A 17 7.00 2.14 0.76
C ILE A 17 8.47 1.83 1.08
N GLU A 18 8.96 2.40 2.18
CA GLU A 18 10.30 2.16 2.68
C GLU A 18 10.29 1.03 3.70
N LEU A 19 11.24 0.11 3.57
CA LEU A 19 11.43 -1.01 4.47
C LEU A 19 12.64 -0.81 5.38
N ASN A 20 12.62 -1.48 6.54
CA ASN A 20 13.70 -1.41 7.54
C ASN A 20 15.08 -1.93 7.07
N ASN A 21 15.13 -2.61 5.93
CA ASN A 21 16.38 -3.06 5.30
C ASN A 21 16.92 -2.07 4.25
N GLY A 22 16.27 -0.90 4.09
CA GLY A 22 16.66 0.13 3.12
C GLY A 22 16.13 -0.09 1.71
N HIS A 23 15.33 -1.14 1.46
CA HIS A 23 14.65 -1.30 0.18
C HIS A 23 13.42 -0.41 0.08
N LEU A 24 13.14 0.02 -1.15
CA LEU A 24 11.95 0.80 -1.51
C LEU A 24 11.06 -0.06 -2.42
N ILE A 25 9.76 0.00 -2.19
CA ILE A 25 8.73 -0.60 -3.03
C ILE A 25 7.85 0.52 -3.56
N LEU A 26 7.75 0.63 -4.88
CA LEU A 26 6.72 1.43 -5.54
C LEU A 26 5.52 0.53 -5.84
N PHE A 27 4.39 0.83 -5.21
CA PHE A 27 3.19 0.02 -5.31
C PHE A 27 2.02 0.84 -5.86
N ASP A 28 1.57 0.49 -7.06
CA ASP A 28 0.42 1.10 -7.71
C ASP A 28 -0.88 0.50 -7.14
N THR A 29 -1.70 1.33 -6.48
CA THR A 29 -2.96 0.85 -5.89
C THR A 29 -4.00 0.44 -6.93
N GLN A 30 -3.85 0.82 -8.20
CA GLN A 30 -4.71 0.30 -9.27
C GLN A 30 -4.50 -1.20 -9.49
N ARG A 31 -3.36 -1.75 -9.08
CA ARG A 31 -3.05 -3.19 -9.17
C ARG A 31 -3.64 -4.01 -8.02
N LEU A 32 -4.38 -3.38 -7.10
CA LEU A 32 -5.12 -4.12 -6.07
C LEU A 32 -6.10 -5.10 -6.76
N PRO A 33 -6.30 -6.32 -6.21
CA PRO A 33 -7.12 -7.34 -6.87
C PRO A 33 -8.52 -6.85 -7.24
N GLU A 34 -8.91 -6.99 -8.51
CA GLU A 34 -10.25 -6.60 -8.99
C GLU A 34 -11.39 -7.38 -8.34
N MET A 35 -11.11 -8.60 -7.88
CA MET A 35 -12.10 -9.44 -7.22
C MET A 35 -12.28 -9.12 -5.72
N ASP A 36 -11.44 -8.24 -5.16
CA ASP A 36 -11.50 -7.85 -3.75
C ASP A 36 -12.02 -6.43 -3.60
N HIS A 37 -13.34 -6.35 -3.40
CA HIS A 37 -14.09 -5.11 -3.23
C HIS A 37 -13.69 -4.28 -2.00
N SER A 38 -12.92 -4.83 -1.07
CA SER A 38 -12.41 -4.05 0.08
C SER A 38 -11.51 -2.90 -0.37
N TYR A 39 -10.91 -3.01 -1.56
CA TYR A 39 -10.00 -2.04 -2.13
C TYR A 39 -10.63 -1.06 -3.13
N ASP A 40 -11.91 -1.22 -3.48
CA ASP A 40 -12.61 -0.36 -4.45
C ASP A 40 -12.49 1.12 -4.06
N SER A 41 -12.61 1.41 -2.76
CA SER A 41 -12.45 2.75 -2.20
C SER A 41 -11.07 3.38 -2.44
N LEU A 42 -10.01 2.60 -2.62
CA LEU A 42 -8.67 3.13 -2.97
C LEU A 42 -8.52 3.29 -4.49
N ARG A 43 -9.09 2.36 -5.27
CA ARG A 43 -8.98 2.34 -6.74
C ARG A 43 -9.77 3.47 -7.39
N ASP A 44 -10.92 3.81 -6.82
CA ASP A 44 -11.82 4.82 -7.36
C ASP A 44 -11.41 6.25 -6.99
N LEU A 45 -10.42 6.42 -6.10
CA LEU A 45 -9.92 7.73 -5.71
C LEU A 45 -8.94 8.28 -6.74
N GLU A 46 -9.22 9.48 -7.23
CA GLU A 46 -8.30 10.23 -8.09
C GLU A 46 -7.00 10.58 -7.34
N VAL A 47 -7.12 10.89 -6.04
CA VAL A 47 -5.99 11.20 -5.15
C VAL A 47 -6.17 10.46 -3.83
N LEU A 48 -5.22 9.59 -3.50
CA LEU A 48 -5.20 8.89 -2.23
C LEU A 48 -4.98 9.85 -1.04
N PRO A 49 -5.72 9.69 0.07
CA PRO A 49 -5.37 10.35 1.31
C PRO A 49 -4.06 9.77 1.86
N ARG A 50 -3.35 10.57 2.67
CA ARG A 50 -2.06 10.13 3.24
C ARG A 50 -2.22 8.83 4.05
N PRO A 51 -1.51 7.75 3.68
CA PRO A 51 -1.56 6.49 4.41
C PRO A 51 -0.80 6.58 5.74
N ASN A 52 -1.12 5.65 6.63
CA ASN A 52 -0.39 5.40 7.87
C ASN A 52 0.18 3.97 7.84
N THR A 53 1.15 3.72 8.72
CA THR A 53 1.70 2.38 8.91
C THR A 53 1.99 2.13 10.38
N ASP A 54 1.91 0.87 10.78
CA ASP A 54 2.36 0.34 12.07
C ASP A 54 3.56 -0.60 11.94
N GLY A 55 4.18 -0.60 10.76
CA GLY A 55 5.33 -1.41 10.44
C GLY A 55 5.00 -2.76 9.81
N GLN A 56 3.75 -3.22 9.84
CA GLN A 56 3.34 -4.49 9.21
C GLN A 56 2.24 -4.31 8.18
N SER A 57 1.54 -3.18 8.21
CA SER A 57 0.53 -2.86 7.20
C SER A 57 0.50 -1.39 6.86
N ILE A 58 -0.12 -1.09 5.73
CA ILE A 58 -0.50 0.24 5.28
C ILE A 58 -2.00 0.38 5.47
N PHE A 59 -2.46 1.50 6.03
CA PHE A 59 -3.88 1.73 6.26
C PHE A 59 -4.25 3.21 6.18
N TRP A 60 -5.52 3.44 5.88
CA TRP A 60 -6.13 4.77 5.83
C TRP A 60 -7.14 4.94 6.95
N ARG A 61 -7.44 6.18 7.34
CA ARG A 61 -8.48 6.46 8.33
C ARG A 61 -9.82 6.02 7.74
N ASP A 62 -10.49 5.09 8.42
CA ASP A 62 -11.76 4.47 7.99
C ASP A 62 -11.69 3.76 6.62
N GLY A 63 -10.49 3.38 6.19
CA GLY A 63 -10.24 2.72 4.92
C GLY A 63 -9.71 1.30 5.06
N PRO A 64 -9.44 0.63 3.92
CA PRO A 64 -8.88 -0.71 3.93
C PRO A 64 -7.46 -0.72 4.51
N ARG A 65 -7.02 -1.92 4.83
CA ARG A 65 -5.70 -2.20 5.38
C ARG A 65 -5.03 -3.24 4.51
N ILE A 66 -3.80 -2.98 4.12
CA ILE A 66 -3.01 -3.84 3.24
C ILE A 66 -1.79 -4.32 4.03
N ALA A 67 -1.65 -5.62 4.24
CA ALA A 67 -0.50 -6.19 4.92
C ALA A 67 0.74 -6.21 4.02
N LEU A 68 1.93 -6.06 4.61
CA LEU A 68 3.20 -6.14 3.88
C LEU A 68 3.35 -7.48 3.16
N GLU A 69 2.88 -8.57 3.78
CA GLU A 69 2.92 -9.91 3.17
C GLU A 69 2.06 -9.99 1.89
N GLU A 70 0.90 -9.32 1.86
CA GLU A 70 0.02 -9.27 0.69
C GLU A 70 0.68 -8.48 -0.46
N ILE A 71 1.29 -7.33 -0.13
CA ILE A 71 2.03 -6.50 -1.10
C ILE A 71 3.16 -7.33 -1.73
N LEU A 72 3.95 -8.02 -0.92
CA LEU A 72 5.04 -8.87 -1.40
C LEU A 72 4.54 -10.05 -2.23
N HIS A 73 3.40 -10.64 -1.85
CA HIS A 73 2.78 -11.70 -2.62
C HIS A 73 2.41 -11.20 -4.02
N TRP A 74 1.75 -10.05 -4.15
CA TRP A 74 1.36 -9.49 -5.45
C TRP A 74 2.54 -9.08 -6.34
N LEU A 75 3.69 -8.76 -5.76
CA LEU A 75 4.92 -8.45 -6.52
C LEU A 75 5.68 -9.68 -7.01
N SER A 76 5.37 -10.86 -6.47
CA SER A 76 6.04 -12.12 -6.81
C SER A 76 5.42 -12.87 -8.00
N VAL A 77 4.31 -12.37 -8.55
CA VAL A 77 3.50 -13.02 -9.58
C VAL A 77 3.59 -12.29 -10.92
#